data_AF-A0A2N9N394-F1
#
_entry.id   AF-A0A2N9N394-F1
#
_cell.length_a   1.000
_cell.length_b   1.000
_cell.length_c   1.000
_cell.angle_alpha   90.00
_cell.angle_beta   90.00
_cell.angle_gamma   90.00
#
_symmetry.space_group_name_H-M   'P 1'
#
loop_
_entity.id
_entity.type
_entity.pdbx_description
1 polymer ?
#
loop_
_entity_poly.entity_id
_entity_poly.type
_entity_poly.pdbx_seq_one_letter_code
_entity_poly.pdbx_strand_id
1 'polypeptide(L)'
;MRLACILMLLAGAVSAQQYFPDGVKRGDSYAIHLKALHEPSLWEQSRKNPKAEVYRFLWLRTFHHPIAVRVIVRTSGSAWIHSEMTSGHAGYEPGRLARYNISWMTKGKTQSFLSALQGTNFWNLPTDEVFPPNTVNLDGAHWIIEGIKDGTYHIIDRFSPDPADPVRVFGLLALRLARFRLHRNEIY
;
A
#
# COMPACT_ATOMS: atom_id res chain seq x y z
N MET A 1 48.14 -24.10 -17.96
CA MET A 1 46.90 -24.38 -17.19
C MET A 1 46.17 -23.07 -16.93
N ARG A 2 45.04 -22.82 -17.60
CA ARG A 2 44.12 -21.71 -17.26
C ARG A 2 42.86 -22.34 -16.71
N LEU A 3 42.59 -22.13 -15.42
CA LEU A 3 41.34 -22.55 -14.77
C LEU A 3 40.23 -21.61 -15.26
N ALA A 4 39.23 -22.15 -15.95
CA ALA A 4 37.98 -21.46 -16.19
C ALA A 4 37.08 -21.66 -14.96
N CYS A 5 36.90 -20.61 -14.16
CA CYS A 5 35.85 -20.56 -13.15
C CYS A 5 34.50 -20.39 -13.86
N ILE A 6 33.75 -21.48 -13.98
CA ILE A 6 32.35 -21.43 -14.40
C ILE A 6 31.53 -20.96 -13.20
N LEU A 7 31.13 -19.68 -13.22
CA LEU A 7 30.18 -19.13 -12.27
C LEU A 7 28.78 -19.61 -12.68
N MET A 8 28.28 -20.68 -12.07
CA MET A 8 26.88 -21.08 -12.22
C MET A 8 26.00 -20.08 -11.46
N LEU A 9 25.40 -19.15 -12.20
CA LEU A 9 24.26 -18.37 -11.72
C LEU A 9 23.06 -19.32 -11.61
N LEU A 10 22.83 -19.85 -10.40
CA LEU A 10 21.54 -20.45 -10.05
C LEU A 10 20.51 -19.33 -9.99
N ALA A 11 19.81 -19.11 -11.11
CA ALA A 11 18.56 -18.36 -11.12
C ALA A 11 17.51 -19.21 -10.38
N GLY A 12 17.50 -19.12 -9.05
CA GLY A 12 16.40 -19.65 -8.26
C GLY A 12 15.11 -18.99 -8.73
N ALA A 13 14.12 -19.79 -9.11
CA ALA A 13 12.79 -19.28 -9.40
C ALA A 13 12.29 -18.53 -8.16
N VAL A 14 12.27 -17.19 -8.21
CA VAL A 14 11.56 -16.40 -7.21
C VAL A 14 10.11 -16.82 -7.33
N SER A 15 9.62 -17.59 -6.37
CA SER A 15 8.19 -17.91 -6.28
C SER A 15 7.41 -16.61 -6.42
N ALA A 16 6.40 -16.60 -7.30
CA ALA A 16 5.49 -15.47 -7.40
C ALA A 16 4.93 -15.17 -6.01
N GLN A 17 5.06 -13.92 -5.54
CA GLN A 17 4.57 -13.52 -4.23
C GLN A 17 3.04 -13.56 -4.22
N GLN A 18 2.46 -14.15 -3.17
CA GLN A 18 1.05 -14.01 -2.85
C GLN A 18 0.85 -12.66 -2.13
N TYR A 19 0.22 -11.69 -2.79
CA TYR A 19 0.06 -10.34 -2.25
C TYR A 19 -0.98 -10.24 -1.13
N PHE A 20 -2.04 -11.04 -1.23
CA PHE A 20 -3.21 -10.98 -0.35
C PHE A 20 -3.63 -12.38 0.10
N PRO A 21 -4.27 -12.53 1.27
CA PRO A 21 -4.97 -13.76 1.61
C PRO A 21 -6.14 -14.02 0.64
N ASP A 22 -6.58 -15.27 0.57
CA ASP A 22 -7.74 -15.65 -0.25
C ASP A 22 -9.00 -14.90 0.21
N GLY A 23 -9.87 -14.55 -0.74
CA GLY A 23 -11.14 -13.86 -0.46
C GLY A 23 -11.06 -12.33 -0.46
N VAL A 24 -9.89 -11.72 -0.62
CA VAL A 24 -9.78 -10.26 -0.84
C VAL A 24 -10.39 -9.90 -2.20
N LYS A 25 -11.46 -9.11 -2.18
CA LYS A 25 -12.11 -8.60 -3.39
C LYS A 25 -11.09 -7.80 -4.21
N ARG A 26 -11.06 -8.05 -5.54
CA ARG A 26 -10.14 -7.39 -6.50
C ARG A 26 -8.64 -7.60 -6.20
N GLY A 27 -8.27 -8.58 -5.36
CA GLY A 27 -6.89 -8.84 -4.97
C GLY A 27 -5.92 -9.01 -6.16
N ASP A 28 -6.33 -9.72 -7.22
CA ASP A 28 -5.50 -9.89 -8.41
C ASP A 28 -5.23 -8.56 -9.15
N SER A 29 -6.25 -7.70 -9.26
CA SER A 29 -6.11 -6.36 -9.85
C SER A 29 -5.17 -5.48 -9.02
N TYR A 30 -5.31 -5.51 -7.69
CA TYR A 30 -4.41 -4.75 -6.79
C TYR A 30 -2.97 -5.26 -6.88
N ALA A 31 -2.78 -6.58 -7.00
CA ALA A 31 -1.46 -7.18 -7.12
C ALA A 31 -0.74 -6.75 -8.40
N ILE A 32 -1.45 -6.55 -9.51
CA ILE A 32 -0.87 -6.01 -10.75
C ILE A 32 -0.29 -4.61 -10.51
N HIS A 33 -1.05 -3.72 -9.87
CA HIS A 33 -0.56 -2.38 -9.55
C HIS A 33 0.61 -2.41 -8.56
N LEU A 34 0.54 -3.22 -7.50
CA LEU A 34 1.63 -3.33 -6.53
C LEU A 34 2.92 -3.86 -7.16
N LYS A 35 2.83 -4.84 -8.06
CA LYS A 35 3.99 -5.32 -8.84
C LYS A 35 4.61 -4.20 -9.67
N ALA A 36 3.80 -3.41 -10.39
CA ALA A 36 4.28 -2.29 -11.19
C ALA A 36 4.87 -1.15 -10.35
N LEU A 37 4.37 -0.98 -9.12
CA LEU A 37 4.91 -0.05 -8.12
C LEU A 37 6.16 -0.61 -7.39
N HIS A 38 6.60 -1.83 -7.71
CA HIS A 38 7.69 -2.54 -7.02
C HIS A 38 7.46 -2.70 -5.51
N GLU A 39 6.19 -2.79 -5.11
CA GLU A 39 5.80 -2.94 -3.72
C GLU A 39 5.79 -4.44 -3.32
N PRO A 40 6.32 -4.81 -2.14
CA PRO A 40 6.32 -6.20 -1.68
C PRO A 40 4.96 -6.65 -1.13
N SER A 41 4.74 -7.97 -1.06
CA SER A 41 3.61 -8.53 -0.31
C SER A 41 3.76 -8.27 1.20
N LEU A 42 2.81 -7.53 1.79
CA LEU A 42 2.74 -7.39 3.25
C LEU A 42 2.14 -8.64 3.90
N TRP A 43 1.24 -9.33 3.21
CA TRP A 43 0.67 -10.61 3.67
C TRP A 43 1.74 -11.68 3.91
N GLU A 44 2.66 -11.87 2.98
CA GLU A 44 3.77 -12.79 3.21
C GLU A 44 4.73 -12.27 4.26
N GLN A 45 4.93 -10.95 4.33
CA GLN A 45 5.83 -10.33 5.29
C GLN A 45 5.36 -10.54 6.73
N SER A 46 4.06 -10.42 7.03
CA SER A 46 3.53 -10.66 8.39
C SER A 46 3.85 -12.08 8.88
N ARG A 47 3.81 -13.05 7.97
CA ARG A 47 4.10 -14.47 8.25
C ARG A 47 5.60 -14.74 8.41
N LYS A 48 6.43 -14.12 7.58
CA LYS A 48 7.90 -14.30 7.58
C LYS A 48 8.59 -13.54 8.70
N ASN A 49 8.07 -12.37 9.08
CA ASN A 49 8.60 -11.54 10.15
C ASN A 49 7.48 -11.01 11.06
N PRO A 50 7.06 -11.80 12.07
CA PRO A 50 6.00 -11.40 12.99
C PRO A 50 6.29 -10.12 13.79
N LYS A 51 7.56 -9.69 13.87
CA LYS A 51 7.95 -8.45 14.57
C LYS A 51 7.90 -7.21 13.67
N ALA A 52 7.55 -7.36 12.39
CA ALA A 52 7.42 -6.23 11.48
C ALA A 52 6.18 -5.39 11.82
N GLU A 53 6.34 -4.08 11.78
CA GLU A 53 5.25 -3.11 11.83
C GLU A 53 5.32 -2.24 10.57
N VAL A 54 4.39 -2.46 9.64
CA VAL A 54 4.39 -1.81 8.33
C VAL A 54 2.96 -1.46 7.95
N TYR A 55 2.77 -0.26 7.40
CA TYR A 55 1.49 0.20 6.90
C TYR A 55 1.64 0.66 5.45
N ARG A 56 0.68 0.35 4.59
CA ARG A 56 0.66 0.81 3.21
C ARG A 56 -0.68 1.44 2.87
N PHE A 57 -0.63 2.60 2.24
CA PHE A 57 -1.74 3.16 1.50
C PHE A 57 -1.51 2.93 0.01
N LEU A 58 -2.46 2.30 -0.67
CA LEU A 58 -2.51 2.15 -2.11
C LEU A 58 -3.73 2.89 -2.63
N TRP A 59 -3.52 3.79 -3.60
CA TRP A 59 -4.57 4.64 -4.14
C TRP A 59 -4.73 4.44 -5.63
N LEU A 60 -5.87 3.89 -6.01
CA LEU A 60 -6.18 3.44 -7.36
C LEU A 60 -7.38 4.23 -7.89
N ARG A 61 -7.10 5.38 -8.49
CA ARG A 61 -8.06 6.27 -9.13
C ARG A 61 -8.24 5.89 -10.59
N THR A 62 -9.48 5.68 -11.05
CA THR A 62 -9.76 5.19 -12.42
C THR A 62 -8.94 5.93 -13.49
N PHE A 63 -8.92 7.26 -13.43
CA PHE A 63 -8.30 8.14 -14.42
C PHE A 63 -7.00 8.81 -13.97
N HIS A 64 -6.38 8.34 -12.87
CA HIS A 64 -5.12 8.93 -12.40
C HIS A 64 -4.06 7.87 -12.11
N HIS A 65 -2.83 8.34 -11.97
CA HIS A 65 -1.68 7.53 -11.65
C HIS A 65 -1.89 6.73 -10.34
N PRO A 66 -1.70 5.40 -10.37
CA PRO A 66 -1.57 4.57 -9.18
C PRO A 66 -0.47 5.11 -8.27
N ILE A 67 -0.76 5.19 -6.97
CA ILE A 67 0.19 5.65 -5.95
C ILE A 67 0.24 4.62 -4.83
N ALA A 68 1.44 4.29 -4.36
CA ALA A 68 1.64 3.61 -3.09
C ALA A 68 2.47 4.47 -2.13
N VAL A 69 2.14 4.42 -0.85
CA VAL A 69 2.94 4.97 0.24
C VAL A 69 3.05 3.91 1.32
N ARG A 70 4.27 3.45 1.59
CA ARG A 70 4.54 2.43 2.61
C ARG A 70 5.42 2.96 3.73
N VAL A 71 4.90 2.89 4.96
CA VAL A 71 5.56 3.31 6.19
C VAL A 71 6.07 2.08 6.92
N ILE A 72 7.39 1.97 7.11
CA ILE A 72 8.06 0.87 7.80
C ILE A 72 8.53 1.37 9.16
N VAL A 73 7.88 0.94 10.24
CA VAL A 73 8.25 1.32 11.60
C VAL A 73 9.46 0.49 12.04
N ARG A 74 10.47 1.16 12.57
CA ARG A 74 11.71 0.54 13.04
C ARG A 74 11.64 0.32 14.55
N THR A 75 12.44 -0.62 15.05
CA THR A 75 12.58 -0.89 16.49
C THR A 75 13.01 0.33 17.31
N SER A 76 13.68 1.32 16.71
CA SER A 76 14.02 2.59 17.36
C SER A 76 12.83 3.55 17.51
N GLY A 77 11.67 3.23 16.94
CA GLY A 77 10.49 4.09 16.84
C GLY A 77 10.54 5.10 15.69
N SER A 78 11.67 5.23 14.99
CA SER A 78 11.71 5.96 13.70
C SER A 78 11.05 5.14 12.58
N ALA A 79 10.78 5.75 11.43
CA ALA A 79 10.21 5.02 10.29
C ALA A 79 10.86 5.40 8.95
N TRP A 80 10.87 4.46 8.01
CA TRP A 80 11.11 4.73 6.60
C TRP A 80 9.77 4.93 5.89
N ILE A 81 9.74 5.85 4.92
CA ILE A 81 8.58 6.11 4.06
C ILE A 81 9.03 5.87 2.63
N HIS A 82 8.47 4.84 2.02
CA HIS A 82 8.54 4.52 0.60
C HIS A 82 7.35 5.17 -0.09
N SER A 83 7.57 5.73 -1.28
CA SER A 83 6.54 6.41 -2.05
C SER A 83 6.77 6.24 -3.53
N GLU A 84 5.77 5.68 -4.20
CA GLU A 84 5.84 5.20 -5.57
C GLU A 84 4.62 5.69 -6.36
N MET A 85 4.83 5.98 -7.64
CA MET A 85 3.77 6.30 -8.57
C MET A 85 4.12 5.75 -9.95
N THR A 86 3.15 5.15 -10.64
CA THR A 86 3.33 4.70 -12.02
C THR A 86 2.70 5.66 -13.03
N SER A 87 3.11 5.59 -14.28
CA SER A 87 2.68 6.52 -15.35
C SER A 87 1.31 6.20 -15.95
N GLY A 88 0.75 5.03 -15.67
CA GLY A 88 -0.54 4.59 -16.21
C GLY A 88 -1.72 5.08 -15.39
N HIS A 89 -2.82 4.33 -15.46
CA HIS A 89 -4.08 4.69 -14.82
C HIS A 89 -4.67 3.44 -14.14
N ALA A 90 -5.29 3.60 -12.97
CA ALA A 90 -5.73 2.44 -12.21
C ALA A 90 -6.89 1.67 -12.86
N GLY A 91 -7.73 2.33 -13.66
CA GLY A 91 -8.79 1.68 -14.43
C GLY A 91 -8.29 0.92 -15.68
N TYR A 92 -6.99 0.97 -15.96
CA TYR A 92 -6.36 0.43 -17.17
C TYR A 92 -5.02 -0.22 -16.78
N GLU A 93 -4.02 -0.15 -17.67
CA GLU A 93 -2.67 -0.62 -17.38
C GLU A 93 -1.95 0.29 -16.37
N PRO A 94 -1.20 -0.27 -15.40
CA PRO A 94 -0.46 0.50 -14.41
C PRO A 94 0.63 1.36 -15.04
N GLY A 95 1.14 1.01 -16.22
CA GLY A 95 2.28 1.66 -16.86
C GLY A 95 3.60 1.37 -16.14
N ARG A 96 4.61 2.22 -16.37
CA ARG A 96 5.94 2.08 -15.77
C ARG A 96 6.07 2.91 -14.49
N LEU A 97 7.00 2.54 -13.61
CA LEU A 97 7.35 3.37 -12.45
C LEU A 97 7.82 4.76 -12.91
N ALA A 98 7.11 5.80 -12.49
CA ALA A 98 7.36 7.19 -12.87
C ALA A 98 7.97 8.02 -11.73
N ARG A 99 7.67 7.66 -10.48
CA ARG A 99 8.25 8.26 -9.29
C ARG A 99 8.59 7.17 -8.28
N TYR A 100 9.76 7.31 -7.66
CA TYR A 100 10.22 6.51 -6.53
C TYR A 100 10.96 7.43 -5.56
N ASN A 101 10.61 7.39 -4.28
CA ASN A 101 11.29 8.17 -3.26
C ASN A 101 11.27 7.46 -1.91
N ILE A 102 12.41 7.45 -1.23
CA ILE A 102 12.56 6.99 0.14
C ILE A 102 12.88 8.21 1.01
N SER A 103 12.17 8.35 2.12
CA SER A 103 12.46 9.36 3.14
C SER A 103 12.35 8.76 4.54
N TRP A 104 12.80 9.50 5.55
CA TRP A 104 12.82 9.04 6.93
C TRP A 104 11.95 9.92 7.82
N MET A 105 11.46 9.33 8.91
CA MET A 105 10.62 9.97 9.90
C MET A 105 11.20 9.76 11.30
N THR A 106 11.32 10.85 12.06
CA THR A 106 11.74 10.86 13.47
C THR A 106 10.74 10.08 14.34
N LYS A 107 11.19 9.58 15.50
CA LYS A 107 10.34 8.92 16.49
C LYS A 107 9.07 9.71 16.84
N GLY A 108 9.17 11.02 17.08
CA GLY A 108 8.00 11.86 17.40
C GLY A 108 6.95 11.88 16.28
N LYS A 109 7.38 12.12 15.04
CA LYS A 109 6.48 12.08 13.87
C LYS A 109 5.90 10.69 13.62
N THR A 110 6.68 9.62 13.82
CA THR A 110 6.18 8.24 13.74
C THR A 110 5.10 8.00 14.77
N GLN A 111 5.31 8.45 16.01
CA GLN A 111 4.31 8.34 17.06
C GLN A 111 3.02 9.11 16.69
N SER A 112 3.12 10.31 16.13
CA SER A 112 1.95 11.06 15.66
C SER A 112 1.19 10.32 14.55
N PHE A 113 1.91 9.69 13.61
CA PHE A 113 1.30 8.86 12.56
C PHE A 113 0.57 7.65 13.16
N LEU A 114 1.22 6.92 14.07
CA LEU A 114 0.62 5.75 14.72
C LEU A 114 -0.58 6.12 15.58
N SER A 115 -0.54 7.25 16.28
CA SER A 115 -1.68 7.76 17.04
C SER A 115 -2.86 8.16 16.15
N ALA A 116 -2.58 8.75 14.98
CA ALA A 116 -3.64 9.05 14.00
C ALA A 116 -4.28 7.77 13.46
N LEU A 117 -3.49 6.76 13.12
CA LEU A 117 -3.98 5.43 12.72
C LEU A 117 -4.78 4.75 13.84
N GLN A 118 -4.34 4.85 15.09
CA GLN A 118 -5.09 4.31 16.21
C GLN A 118 -6.45 5.01 16.35
N GLY A 119 -6.50 6.33 16.14
CA GLY A 119 -7.73 7.11 16.16
C GLY A 119 -8.75 6.72 15.09
N THR A 120 -8.34 6.04 14.01
CA THR A 120 -9.27 5.50 12.99
C THR A 120 -9.87 4.16 13.37
N ASN A 121 -9.40 3.54 14.47
CA ASN A 121 -9.73 2.17 14.85
C ASN A 121 -9.41 1.14 13.74
N PHE A 122 -8.37 1.41 12.94
CA PHE A 122 -7.99 0.63 11.74
C PHE A 122 -8.10 -0.89 11.93
N TRP A 123 -7.49 -1.44 12.97
CA TRP A 123 -7.41 -2.90 13.18
C TRP A 123 -8.77 -3.58 13.41
N ASN A 124 -9.81 -2.82 13.72
CA ASN A 124 -11.14 -3.34 14.00
C ASN A 124 -12.18 -2.93 12.94
N LEU A 125 -11.78 -2.16 11.92
CA LEU A 125 -12.68 -1.80 10.83
C LEU A 125 -12.93 -3.02 9.92
N PRO A 126 -14.11 -3.14 9.31
CA PRO A 126 -14.36 -4.21 8.34
C PRO A 126 -13.50 -4.02 7.09
N THR A 127 -12.98 -5.12 6.55
CA THR A 127 -12.20 -5.13 5.31
C THR A 127 -12.94 -4.47 4.17
N ASP A 128 -14.17 -4.93 3.92
CA ASP A 128 -14.99 -4.44 2.83
C ASP A 128 -15.95 -3.35 3.28
N GLU A 129 -16.20 -2.40 2.38
CA GLU A 129 -17.31 -1.48 2.50
C GLU A 129 -18.65 -2.20 2.27
N VAL A 130 -19.66 -1.80 3.05
CA VAL A 130 -21.04 -2.28 2.88
C VAL A 130 -21.80 -1.25 2.07
N PHE A 131 -22.03 -1.54 0.79
CA PHE A 131 -22.87 -0.69 -0.05
C PHE A 131 -24.35 -1.04 0.11
N PRO A 132 -25.25 -0.04 0.02
CA PRO A 132 -26.67 -0.29 -0.17
C PRO A 132 -26.91 -1.19 -1.40
N PRO A 133 -27.95 -2.04 -1.38
CA PRO A 133 -28.36 -2.79 -2.56
C PRO A 133 -28.56 -1.86 -3.76
N ASN A 134 -28.17 -2.31 -4.96
CA ASN A 134 -28.26 -1.56 -6.23
C ASN A 134 -27.33 -0.35 -6.38
N THR A 135 -26.30 -0.21 -5.53
CA THR A 135 -25.24 0.78 -5.75
C THR A 135 -24.39 0.38 -6.96
N VAL A 136 -24.40 1.20 -8.01
CA VAL A 136 -23.53 1.03 -9.18
C VAL A 136 -22.39 2.03 -9.09
N ASN A 137 -21.18 1.52 -8.85
CA ASN A 137 -19.95 2.30 -8.84
C ASN A 137 -19.33 2.23 -10.24
N LEU A 138 -19.48 3.30 -11.03
CA LEU A 138 -18.98 3.36 -12.41
C LEU A 138 -17.51 3.80 -12.45
N ASP A 139 -17.22 5.00 -11.92
CA ASP A 139 -15.89 5.58 -11.89
C ASP A 139 -15.61 6.13 -10.48
N GLY A 140 -14.37 6.00 -10.02
CA GLY A 140 -14.01 6.42 -8.67
C GLY A 140 -12.59 5.99 -8.28
N ALA A 141 -12.36 5.87 -6.99
CA ALA A 141 -11.06 5.52 -6.46
C ALA A 141 -11.18 4.41 -5.43
N HIS A 142 -10.36 3.37 -5.56
CA HIS A 142 -10.12 2.46 -4.45
C HIS A 142 -9.05 3.05 -3.54
N TRP A 143 -9.39 3.16 -2.26
CA TRP A 143 -8.50 3.59 -1.18
C TRP A 143 -8.22 2.36 -0.32
N ILE A 144 -7.07 1.73 -0.57
CA ILE A 144 -6.68 0.49 0.10
C ILE A 144 -5.67 0.81 1.19
N ILE A 145 -5.93 0.34 2.40
CA ILE A 145 -4.98 0.40 3.51
C ILE A 145 -4.66 -1.02 3.96
N GLU A 146 -3.37 -1.33 4.00
CA GLU A 146 -2.85 -2.56 4.58
C GLU A 146 -2.01 -2.23 5.82
N GLY A 147 -2.04 -3.13 6.79
CA GLY A 147 -1.23 -3.05 7.99
C GLY A 147 -0.75 -4.42 8.42
N ILE A 148 0.51 -4.49 8.86
CA ILE A 148 1.06 -5.63 9.59
C ILE A 148 1.61 -5.16 10.92
N LYS A 149 1.33 -5.93 11.98
CA LYS A 149 1.86 -5.71 13.32
C LYS A 149 1.69 -6.97 14.14
N ASP A 150 2.71 -7.36 14.90
CA ASP A 150 2.67 -8.50 15.82
C ASP A 150 2.17 -9.80 15.15
N GLY A 151 2.64 -10.06 13.92
CA GLY A 151 2.25 -11.21 13.09
C GLY A 151 0.85 -11.15 12.49
N THR A 152 0.08 -10.10 12.81
CA THR A 152 -1.26 -9.87 12.27
C THR A 152 -1.17 -9.10 10.96
N TYR A 153 -2.02 -9.44 10.00
CA TYR A 153 -2.23 -8.69 8.76
C TYR A 153 -3.68 -8.23 8.71
N HIS A 154 -3.89 -6.98 8.28
CA HIS A 154 -5.22 -6.43 8.07
C HIS A 154 -5.23 -5.57 6.80
N ILE A 155 -6.36 -5.61 6.08
CA ILE A 155 -6.59 -4.85 4.86
C ILE A 155 -8.00 -4.27 4.88
N ILE A 156 -8.12 -3.04 4.42
CA ILE A 156 -9.37 -2.31 4.23
C ILE A 156 -9.38 -1.75 2.81
N ASP A 157 -10.52 -1.86 2.13
CA ASP A 157 -10.80 -1.21 0.85
C ASP A 157 -12.08 -0.37 0.97
N ARG A 158 -11.99 0.89 0.54
CA ARG A 158 -13.13 1.82 0.43
C ARG A 158 -13.17 2.41 -0.97
N PHE A 159 -14.37 2.48 -1.54
CA PHE A 159 -14.56 3.08 -2.85
C PHE A 159 -15.02 4.53 -2.70
N SER A 160 -14.16 5.44 -3.13
CA SER A 160 -14.35 6.89 -3.08
C SER A 160 -14.91 7.41 -1.74
N PRO A 161 -14.27 7.08 -0.60
CA PRO A 161 -14.82 7.28 0.73
C PRO A 161 -15.18 8.74 1.02
N ASP A 162 -16.24 8.92 1.80
CA ASP A 162 -16.66 10.23 2.31
C ASP A 162 -15.54 10.93 3.09
N PRO A 163 -15.53 12.28 3.17
CA PRO A 163 -14.51 13.03 3.91
C PRO A 163 -14.35 12.63 5.38
N ALA A 164 -15.43 12.13 6.00
CA ALA A 164 -15.44 11.69 7.39
C ALA A 164 -14.98 10.23 7.56
N ASP A 165 -14.86 9.46 6.47
CA ASP A 165 -14.41 8.07 6.57
C ASP A 165 -12.94 8.02 7.05
N PRO A 166 -12.64 7.22 8.09
CA PRO A 166 -11.30 7.14 8.63
C PRO A 166 -10.22 6.68 7.61
N VAL A 167 -10.58 5.89 6.61
CA VAL A 167 -9.68 5.47 5.52
C VAL A 167 -9.23 6.66 4.69
N ARG A 168 -10.14 7.60 4.40
CA ARG A 168 -9.79 8.83 3.67
C ARG A 168 -8.84 9.70 4.46
N VAL A 169 -9.10 9.88 5.76
CA VAL A 169 -8.23 10.64 6.66
C VAL A 169 -6.81 10.05 6.67
N PHE A 170 -6.70 8.72 6.77
CA PHE A 170 -5.41 8.04 6.74
C PHE A 170 -4.69 8.20 5.38
N GLY A 171 -5.39 7.97 4.27
CA GLY A 171 -4.79 8.09 2.93
C GLY A 171 -4.24 9.50 2.67
N LEU A 172 -4.97 10.54 3.08
CA LEU A 172 -4.50 11.92 2.98
C LEU A 172 -3.27 12.19 3.85
N LEU A 173 -3.21 11.63 5.05
CA LEU A 173 -2.02 11.70 5.90
C LEU A 173 -0.82 11.02 5.24
N ALA A 174 -1.00 9.83 4.68
CA ALA A 174 0.07 9.10 3.98
C ALA A 174 0.60 9.90 2.77
N LEU A 175 -0.28 10.46 1.94
CA LEU A 175 0.09 11.30 0.79
C LEU A 175 0.85 12.56 1.22
N ARG A 176 0.43 13.20 2.32
CA ARG A 176 1.13 14.35 2.90
C ARG A 176 2.53 13.99 3.39
N LEU A 177 2.68 12.85 4.07
CA LEU A 177 3.98 12.33 4.51
C LEU A 177 4.91 12.06 3.32
N ALA A 178 4.37 11.50 2.23
CA ALA A 178 5.09 11.24 0.98
C ALA A 178 5.26 12.48 0.07
N ARG A 179 4.84 13.66 0.53
CA ARG A 179 4.96 14.95 -0.18
C ARG A 179 4.32 14.91 -1.58
N PHE A 180 3.24 14.15 -1.77
CA PHE A 180 2.41 14.30 -2.95
C PHE A 180 1.63 15.62 -2.85
N ARG A 181 1.59 16.37 -3.96
CA ARG A 181 0.73 17.54 -4.09
C ARG A 181 -0.55 17.07 -4.75
N LEU A 182 -1.67 17.36 -4.11
CA LEU A 182 -2.99 16.93 -4.57
C LEU A 182 -3.79 18.17 -4.92
N HIS A 183 -4.40 18.18 -6.11
CA HIS A 183 -5.45 19.13 -6.40
C HIS A 183 -6.76 18.63 -5.81
N ARG A 184 -7.59 19.55 -5.28
CA ARG A 184 -8.82 19.17 -4.55
C ARG A 184 -9.79 18.34 -5.40
N ASN A 185 -9.82 18.61 -6.71
CA ASN A 185 -10.64 17.89 -7.70
C ASN A 185 -10.09 16.49 -8.05
N GLU A 186 -8.90 16.13 -7.60
CA GLU A 186 -8.30 14.80 -7.79
C GLU A 186 -8.47 13.91 -6.56
N ILE A 187 -9.08 14.44 -5.48
CA ILE A 187 -9.34 13.71 -4.23
C ILE A 187 -10.80 13.26 -4.24
N TYR A 188 -11.01 12.08 -4.78
CA TYR A 188 -12.25 11.33 -4.72
C TYR A 188 -11.95 9.93 -4.22
#